data_AF-A0A6L7JJG6-F1
#
_entry.id   AF-A0A6L7JJG6-F1
#
_cell.length_a   1.000
_cell.length_b   1.000
_cell.length_c   1.000
_cell.angle_alpha   90.00
_cell.angle_beta   90.00
_cell.angle_gamma   90.00
#
_symmetry.space_group_name_H-M   'P 1'
#
loop_
_entity.id
_entity.type
_entity.pdbx_description
1 polymer ?
#
loop_
_entity_poly.entity_id
_entity_poly.type
_entity_poly.pdbx_seq_one_letter_code
_entity_poly.pdbx_strand_id
1 'polypeptide(L)'
;MGDAEFFARVKEVMKTGYWELGHGHGGTGGVGQLLEELLGVDGGNSDTPDGGKWEIKTHTGKGNLLTLFHKTGTPNMRCILDSVYSYHPNGDVTKPRTYRNTIYGGTPNSQGFYADTSHSLNRVTLFNVNDHPRVAYSS
;
A
#
# COMPACT_ATOMS: atom_id res chain seq x y z
N MET A 1 8.83 -2.71 23.11
CA MET A 1 10.18 -3.23 22.84
C MET A 1 11.16 -2.06 22.78
N GLY A 2 12.36 -2.19 23.37
CA GLY A 2 13.39 -1.15 23.30
C GLY A 2 14.24 -1.24 22.03
N ASP A 3 14.93 -0.16 21.64
CA ASP A 3 15.75 -0.11 20.41
C ASP A 3 16.80 -1.24 20.35
N ALA A 4 17.52 -1.50 21.44
CA ALA A 4 18.54 -2.54 21.49
C ALA A 4 17.96 -3.96 21.32
N GLU A 5 16.79 -4.20 21.91
CA GLU A 5 16.07 -5.48 21.81
C GLU A 5 15.58 -5.69 20.37
N PHE A 6 15.00 -4.66 19.75
CA PHE A 6 14.52 -4.72 18.37
C PHE A 6 15.63 -5.10 17.39
N PHE A 7 16.75 -4.38 17.42
CA PHE A 7 17.87 -4.68 16.52
C PHE A 7 18.56 -6.02 16.83
N ALA A 8 18.48 -6.53 18.06
CA ALA A 8 18.95 -7.87 18.39
C ALA A 8 18.09 -8.94 17.69
N ARG A 9 16.76 -8.83 17.77
CA ARG A 9 15.82 -9.75 17.09
C ARG A 9 15.98 -9.71 15.56
N VAL A 10 16.10 -8.52 14.97
CA VAL A 10 16.36 -8.38 13.52
C VAL A 10 17.65 -9.10 13.12
N LYS A 11 18.73 -8.97 13.88
CA LYS A 11 19.99 -9.66 13.60
C LYS A 11 19.86 -11.18 13.73
N GLU A 12 19.05 -11.67 14.65
CA GLU A 12 18.78 -13.09 14.83
C GLU A 12 18.02 -13.66 13.63
N VAL A 13 16.93 -13.00 13.22
CA VAL A 13 16.14 -13.37 12.03
C VAL A 13 17.01 -13.45 10.77
N MET A 14 17.91 -12.49 10.58
CA MET A 14 18.83 -12.44 9.43
C MET A 14 19.90 -13.54 9.46
N LYS A 15 20.29 -14.06 10.63
CA LYS A 15 21.31 -15.12 10.76
C LYS A 15 20.78 -16.50 10.40
N THR A 16 19.49 -16.76 10.58
CA THR A 16 18.87 -18.06 10.30
C THR A 16 18.83 -18.38 8.80
N GLY A 17 18.92 -17.36 7.93
CA GLY A 17 18.94 -17.53 6.49
C GLY A 17 17.52 -17.58 5.91
N TYR A 18 17.06 -18.77 5.52
CA TYR A 18 15.76 -18.95 4.90
C TYR A 18 14.69 -19.30 5.94
N TRP A 19 13.51 -18.70 5.77
CA TRP A 19 12.32 -19.01 6.55
C TRP A 19 11.24 -19.56 5.63
N GLU A 20 10.58 -20.64 6.05
CA GLU A 20 9.45 -21.19 5.33
C GLU A 20 8.17 -20.45 5.72
N LEU A 21 7.35 -20.09 4.73
CA LEU A 21 6.02 -19.54 4.97
C LEU A 21 5.08 -20.67 5.40
N GLY A 22 4.63 -20.64 6.64
CA GLY A 22 3.65 -21.59 7.17
C GLY A 22 2.27 -21.51 6.50
N HIS A 23 1.43 -22.50 6.78
CA HIS A 23 0.03 -22.49 6.37
C HIS A 23 -0.73 -21.34 7.05
N GLY A 24 -1.18 -20.35 6.27
CA GLY A 24 -1.93 -19.18 6.79
C GLY A 24 -1.49 -17.84 6.19
N HIS A 25 -0.25 -17.75 5.70
CA HIS A 25 0.31 -16.53 5.12
C HIS A 25 0.02 -16.38 3.62
N GLY A 26 -1.27 -16.33 3.27
CA GLY A 26 -1.71 -16.19 1.88
C GLY A 26 -1.51 -14.78 1.30
N GLY A 27 -1.14 -14.69 0.01
CA GLY A 27 -1.11 -13.43 -0.74
C GLY A 27 0.16 -12.58 -0.55
N THR A 28 0.15 -11.36 -1.06
CA THR A 28 1.32 -10.45 -1.08
C THR A 28 1.75 -9.96 0.31
N GLY A 29 0.91 -10.12 1.34
CA GLY A 29 1.19 -9.71 2.72
C GLY A 29 1.83 -10.78 3.60
N GLY A 30 1.86 -12.04 3.15
CA GLY A 30 2.29 -13.16 4.00
C GLY A 30 3.73 -13.07 4.50
N VAL A 31 4.63 -12.51 3.70
CA VAL A 31 6.04 -12.31 4.09
C VAL A 31 6.17 -11.27 5.20
N GLY A 32 5.33 -10.22 5.17
CA GLY A 32 5.28 -9.20 6.22
C GLY A 32 4.82 -9.77 7.55
N GLN A 33 3.71 -10.53 7.52
CA GLN A 33 3.17 -11.21 8.70
C GLN A 33 4.18 -12.18 9.33
N LEU A 34 4.87 -12.98 8.52
CA LEU A 34 5.92 -13.86 9.03
C LEU A 34 7.04 -13.05 9.70
N LEU A 35 7.46 -11.93 9.13
CA LEU A 35 8.48 -11.08 9.74
C LEU A 35 8.00 -10.46 11.07
N GLU A 36 6.74 -10.04 11.15
CA GLU A 36 6.11 -9.53 12.37
C GLU A 36 6.11 -10.60 13.48
N GLU A 37 5.70 -11.82 13.15
CA GLU A 37 5.73 -12.97 14.06
C GLU A 37 7.14 -13.28 14.56
N LEU A 38 8.12 -13.32 13.64
CA LEU A 38 9.53 -13.58 13.97
C LEU A 38 10.13 -12.49 14.87
N LEU A 39 9.69 -11.24 14.72
CA LEU A 39 10.11 -10.13 15.57
C LEU A 39 9.28 -10.03 16.85
N GLY A 40 8.20 -10.80 16.98
CA GLY A 40 7.28 -10.77 18.11
C GLY A 40 6.58 -9.41 18.27
N VAL A 41 6.20 -8.81 17.14
CA VAL A 41 5.39 -7.58 17.08
C VAL A 41 3.99 -7.92 16.58
N ASP A 42 2.99 -7.16 17.03
CA ASP A 42 1.61 -7.31 16.57
C ASP A 42 1.35 -6.28 15.46
N GLY A 43 1.45 -6.71 14.20
CA GLY A 43 1.23 -5.90 12.99
C GLY A 43 -0.26 -5.62 12.73
N GLY A 44 -0.96 -5.15 13.75
CA GLY A 44 -2.38 -4.82 13.67
C GLY A 44 -2.70 -3.76 12.61
N ASN A 45 -3.99 -3.51 12.36
CA ASN A 45 -4.45 -2.51 11.38
C ASN A 45 -4.40 -1.05 11.90
N SER A 46 -3.59 -0.75 12.92
CA SER A 46 -3.45 0.61 13.45
C SER A 46 -2.43 1.39 12.63
N ASP A 47 -2.69 2.69 12.41
CA ASP A 47 -1.73 3.62 11.79
C ASP A 47 -0.58 3.99 12.77
N THR A 48 0.03 2.98 13.37
CA THR A 48 1.10 3.09 14.38
C THR A 48 2.24 2.14 14.04
N PRO A 49 3.50 2.50 14.34
CA PRO A 49 4.62 1.65 13.99
C PRO A 49 4.57 0.27 14.68
N ASP A 50 4.83 -0.79 13.91
CA ASP A 50 4.75 -2.20 14.37
C ASP A 50 5.66 -2.47 15.59
N GLY A 51 6.88 -1.92 15.59
CA GLY A 51 7.85 -2.02 16.67
C GLY A 51 7.74 -0.89 17.71
N GLY A 52 6.63 -0.16 17.74
CA GLY A 52 6.41 1.04 18.55
C GLY A 52 7.05 2.29 17.95
N LYS A 53 8.39 2.31 17.79
CA LYS A 53 9.12 3.41 17.13
C LYS A 53 9.45 3.12 15.67
N TRP A 54 9.51 1.85 15.32
CA TRP A 54 10.00 1.38 14.02
C TRP A 54 8.88 0.71 13.25
N GLU A 55 8.67 1.15 12.01
CA GLU A 55 7.80 0.48 11.03
C GLU A 55 8.59 -0.63 10.34
N ILE A 56 7.99 -1.81 10.19
CA ILE A 56 8.63 -2.95 9.53
C ILE A 56 8.01 -3.14 8.15
N LYS A 57 8.84 -3.23 7.12
CA LYS A 57 8.38 -3.50 5.75
C LYS A 57 9.25 -4.56 5.08
N THR A 58 8.62 -5.49 4.38
CA THR A 58 9.29 -6.52 3.57
C THR A 58 9.22 -6.17 2.09
N HIS A 59 10.30 -6.39 1.34
CA HIS A 59 10.36 -6.17 -0.10
C HIS A 59 11.31 -7.17 -0.76
N THR A 60 10.96 -7.65 -1.96
CA THR A 60 11.76 -8.64 -2.71
C THR A 60 12.86 -8.01 -3.57
N GLY A 61 13.05 -6.69 -3.49
CA GLY A 61 14.08 -5.92 -4.20
C GLY A 61 13.78 -5.64 -5.68
N LYS A 62 12.86 -6.38 -6.33
CA LYS A 62 12.59 -6.25 -7.77
C LYS A 62 11.10 -6.27 -8.11
N GLY A 63 10.72 -5.44 -9.07
CA GLY A 63 9.46 -5.53 -9.80
C GLY A 63 8.22 -4.88 -9.16
N ASN A 64 8.23 -4.63 -7.85
CA ASN A 64 7.08 -4.06 -7.14
C ASN A 64 7.45 -2.77 -6.38
N LEU A 65 6.48 -1.88 -6.21
CA LEU A 65 6.61 -0.72 -5.32
C LEU A 65 6.55 -1.17 -3.85
N LEU A 66 7.22 -0.43 -2.97
CA LEU A 66 7.10 -0.59 -1.53
C LEU A 66 5.90 0.23 -1.03
N THR A 67 4.88 -0.42 -0.49
CA THR A 67 3.76 0.27 0.15
C THR A 67 4.22 0.90 1.46
N LEU A 68 4.17 2.22 1.56
CA LEU A 68 4.53 2.94 2.78
C LEU A 68 3.37 2.94 3.79
N PHE A 69 2.21 3.43 3.37
CA PHE A 69 1.00 3.49 4.19
C PHE A 69 -0.23 3.58 3.27
N HIS A 70 -1.42 3.43 3.84
CA HIS A 70 -2.69 3.66 3.16
C HIS A 70 -3.34 4.92 3.74
N LYS A 71 -3.94 5.74 2.87
CA LYS A 71 -4.72 6.91 3.30
C LYS A 71 -5.95 7.04 2.42
N THR A 72 -7.12 7.13 3.05
CA THR A 72 -8.35 7.44 2.33
C THR A 72 -8.41 8.93 2.02
N GLY A 73 -8.62 9.26 0.74
CA GLY A 73 -8.84 10.63 0.30
C GLY A 73 -10.18 11.20 0.79
N THR A 74 -10.25 12.52 0.86
CA THR A 74 -11.43 13.31 1.17
C THR A 74 -11.78 14.20 -0.03
N PRO A 75 -13.00 14.11 -0.58
CA PRO A 75 -14.05 13.14 -0.23
C PRO A 75 -13.64 11.70 -0.56
N ASN A 76 -14.29 10.74 0.08
CA ASN A 76 -14.10 9.33 -0.26
C ASN A 76 -14.62 9.07 -1.68
N MET A 77 -13.70 8.96 -2.64
CA MET A 77 -14.02 8.74 -4.05
C MET A 77 -14.22 7.28 -4.44
N ARG A 78 -14.23 6.34 -3.48
CA ARG A 78 -14.30 4.90 -3.76
C ARG A 78 -15.51 4.55 -4.64
N CYS A 79 -16.68 5.09 -4.32
CA CYS A 79 -17.90 4.84 -5.09
C CYS A 79 -17.80 5.32 -6.55
N ILE A 80 -17.17 6.48 -6.79
CA ILE A 80 -17.01 7.06 -8.13
C ILE A 80 -16.00 6.26 -8.95
N LEU A 81 -14.86 5.91 -8.34
CA LEU A 81 -13.82 5.12 -9.00
C LEU A 81 -14.34 3.73 -9.37
N ASP A 82 -15.07 3.09 -8.45
CA ASP A 82 -15.65 1.78 -8.68
C ASP A 82 -16.77 1.81 -9.73
N SER A 83 -17.61 2.85 -9.78
CA SER A 83 -18.70 2.92 -10.77
C SER A 83 -18.22 3.22 -12.20
N VAL A 84 -17.17 4.04 -12.35
CA VAL A 84 -16.73 4.53 -13.66
C VAL A 84 -15.57 3.73 -14.24
N TYR A 85 -14.60 3.33 -13.42
CA TYR A 85 -13.30 2.83 -13.91
C TYR A 85 -13.01 1.38 -13.54
N SER A 86 -13.88 0.71 -12.78
CA SER A 86 -13.68 -0.71 -12.47
C SER A 86 -13.85 -1.59 -13.70
N TYR A 87 -13.18 -2.74 -13.72
CA TYR A 87 -13.22 -3.70 -14.81
C TYR A 87 -13.19 -5.14 -14.28
N HIS A 88 -13.69 -6.09 -15.08
CA HIS A 88 -13.56 -7.51 -14.79
C HIS A 88 -12.12 -7.96 -15.06
N PRO A 89 -11.43 -8.58 -14.08
CA PRO A 89 -10.07 -9.08 -14.28
C PRO A 89 -9.98 -10.00 -15.51
N ASN A 90 -9.08 -9.69 -16.44
CA ASN A 90 -8.92 -10.41 -17.72
C ASN A 90 -10.20 -10.50 -18.57
N GLY A 91 -11.18 -9.62 -18.36
CA GLY A 91 -12.48 -9.64 -19.04
C GLY A 91 -13.45 -10.71 -18.53
N ASP A 92 -13.11 -11.43 -17.46
CA ASP A 92 -13.93 -12.52 -16.91
C ASP A 92 -15.11 -11.97 -16.08
N VAL A 93 -16.30 -11.97 -16.70
CA VAL A 93 -17.54 -11.44 -16.11
C VAL A 93 -18.00 -12.19 -14.86
N THR A 94 -17.48 -13.40 -14.61
CA THR A 94 -17.80 -14.17 -13.39
C THR A 94 -17.05 -13.64 -12.17
N LYS A 95 -15.95 -12.92 -12.38
CA LYS A 95 -15.15 -12.32 -11.31
C LYS A 95 -15.70 -10.96 -10.91
N PRO A 96 -15.57 -10.57 -9.63
CA PRO A 96 -15.97 -9.23 -9.20
C PRO A 96 -15.17 -8.17 -9.97
N ARG A 97 -15.82 -7.03 -10.23
CA ARG A 97 -15.14 -5.87 -10.81
C ARG A 97 -14.08 -5.36 -9.84
N THR A 98 -12.95 -4.92 -10.39
CA THR A 98 -11.83 -4.37 -9.63
C THR A 98 -11.37 -3.06 -10.22
N TYR A 99 -10.86 -2.15 -9.39
CA TYR A 99 -10.16 -0.95 -9.84
C TYR A 99 -8.71 -1.05 -9.36
N ARG A 100 -7.77 -1.04 -10.30
CA ARG A 100 -6.33 -1.03 -10.02
C ARG A 100 -5.67 -0.01 -10.93
N ASN A 101 -5.01 0.97 -10.34
CA ASN A 101 -4.29 1.98 -11.10
C ASN A 101 -3.07 2.46 -10.32
N THR A 102 -1.96 2.71 -11.04
CA THR A 102 -0.79 3.41 -10.51
C THR A 102 -0.82 4.83 -11.02
N ILE A 103 -0.96 5.78 -10.10
CA ILE A 103 -1.09 7.20 -10.39
C ILE A 103 0.18 7.89 -9.87
N TYR A 104 0.77 8.74 -10.68
CA TYR A 104 2.00 9.45 -10.36
C TYR A 104 1.85 10.95 -10.63
N GLY A 105 2.83 11.72 -10.16
CA GLY A 105 2.82 13.17 -10.27
C GLY A 105 3.06 13.68 -11.69
N GLY A 106 2.41 14.80 -12.05
CA GLY A 106 2.78 15.64 -13.19
C GLY A 106 2.29 15.19 -14.57
N THR A 107 2.12 13.89 -14.82
CA THR A 107 1.70 13.37 -16.14
C THR A 107 0.54 12.37 -16.02
N PRO A 108 -0.51 12.48 -16.87
CA PRO A 108 -1.59 11.49 -16.91
C PRO A 108 -1.11 10.09 -17.30
N ASN A 109 -1.62 9.08 -16.59
CA ASN A 109 -1.47 7.69 -17.02
C ASN A 109 -2.42 7.33 -18.17
N SER A 110 -2.41 6.07 -18.62
CA SER A 110 -3.24 5.59 -19.74
C SER A 110 -4.75 5.71 -19.52
N GLN A 111 -5.20 5.86 -18.27
CA GLN A 111 -6.61 6.11 -17.92
C GLN A 111 -6.91 7.61 -17.67
N GLY A 112 -5.93 8.48 -17.92
CA GLY A 112 -6.04 9.93 -17.80
C GLY A 112 -5.80 10.47 -16.39
N PHE A 113 -5.45 9.63 -15.41
CA PHE A 113 -5.25 10.05 -14.03
C PHE A 113 -3.85 10.59 -13.76
N TYR A 114 -3.75 11.67 -12.99
CA TYR A 114 -2.48 12.17 -12.43
C TYR A 114 -2.69 12.78 -11.04
N ALA A 115 -1.61 12.85 -10.26
CA ALA A 115 -1.58 13.57 -8.99
C ALA A 115 -0.94 14.95 -9.18
N ASP A 116 -1.59 15.99 -8.64
CA ASP A 116 -0.95 17.27 -8.38
C ASP A 116 -0.46 17.29 -6.94
N THR A 117 0.82 17.61 -6.79
CA THR A 117 1.54 17.69 -5.51
C THR A 117 2.05 19.11 -5.26
N SER A 118 1.48 20.13 -5.93
CA SER A 118 1.85 21.52 -5.68
C SER A 118 1.64 21.88 -4.20
N HIS A 119 2.71 22.37 -3.54
CA HIS A 119 2.72 22.59 -2.09
C HIS A 119 1.87 23.78 -1.63
N SER A 120 1.28 24.54 -2.55
CA SER A 120 0.50 25.75 -2.22
C SER A 120 -0.75 25.47 -1.39
N LEU A 121 -1.26 24.23 -1.42
CA LEU A 121 -2.52 23.86 -0.78
C LEU A 121 -2.41 22.77 0.31
N ASN A 122 -1.18 22.37 0.69
CA ASN A 122 -0.90 21.29 1.67
C ASN A 122 -1.78 20.05 1.46
N ARG A 123 -1.91 19.61 0.20
CA ARG A 123 -2.72 18.46 -0.16
C ARG A 123 -2.18 17.77 -1.40
N VAL A 124 -2.42 16.47 -1.52
CA VAL A 124 -2.26 15.76 -2.79
C VAL A 124 -3.62 15.70 -3.47
N THR A 125 -3.68 16.16 -4.72
CA THR A 125 -4.93 16.26 -5.48
C THR A 125 -4.95 15.25 -6.62
N LEU A 126 -6.01 14.48 -6.75
CA LEU A 126 -6.21 13.60 -7.89
C LEU A 126 -7.02 14.27 -9.00
N PHE A 127 -6.51 14.22 -10.22
CA PHE A 127 -7.17 14.71 -11.42
C PHE A 127 -7.32 13.60 -12.47
N ASN A 128 -8.34 13.71 -13.32
CA ASN A 128 -8.47 12.93 -14.55
C ASN A 128 -8.69 13.89 -15.73
N VAL A 129 -7.93 13.75 -16.82
CA VAL A 129 -8.03 14.65 -17.99
C VAL A 129 -9.23 14.34 -18.89
N ASN A 130 -9.83 13.15 -18.75
CA ASN A 130 -10.98 12.71 -19.55
C ASN A 130 -12.33 13.16 -18.97
N ASP A 131 -12.35 13.63 -17.72
CA ASP A 131 -13.54 14.13 -17.01
C ASP A 131 -13.26 15.57 -16.53
N HIS A 132 -14.21 16.50 -16.68
CA HIS A 132 -14.12 17.79 -15.98
C HIS A 132 -13.90 17.55 -14.46
N PRO A 133 -13.05 18.34 -13.77
CA PRO A 133 -12.24 17.86 -12.64
C PRO A 133 -13.10 17.32 -11.49
N ARG A 134 -13.11 16.00 -11.33
CA ARG A 134 -13.63 15.33 -10.12
C ARG A 134 -12.47 15.12 -9.18
N VAL A 135 -12.51 15.83 -8.05
CA VAL A 135 -11.32 16.03 -7.24
C VAL A 135 -11.41 15.28 -5.90
N ALA A 136 -10.44 14.39 -5.64
CA ALA A 136 -10.13 13.91 -4.29
C ALA A 136 -8.86 14.59 -3.81
N TYR A 137 -8.82 14.85 -2.51
CA TYR A 137 -7.66 15.39 -1.84
C TYR A 137 -7.27 14.51 -0.64
N SER A 138 -5.99 14.34 -0.37
CA SER A 138 -5.52 13.84 0.93
C SER A 138 -4.89 15.00 1.70
N SER A 139 -5.39 15.25 2.91
CA SER A 139 -4.79 16.11 3.93
C SER A 139 -4.05 15.27 4.97
#